data_AF-D5K9B0-F1
#
_entry.id   AF-D5K9B0-F1
#
_cell.length_a   1.000
_cell.length_b   1.000
_cell.length_c   1.000
_cell.angle_alpha   90.00
_cell.angle_beta   90.00
_cell.angle_gamma   90.00
#
_symmetry.space_group_name_H-M   'P 1'
#
loop_
_entity.id
_entity.type
_entity.pdbx_description
1 polymer ?
#
loop_
_entity_poly.entity_id
_entity_poly.type
_entity_poly.pdbx_seq_one_letter_code
_entity_poly.pdbx_strand_id
1 'polypeptide(L)'
;WIPMIHNWDAMIIADKPVIASARPHARLAKFVAENIQTDPKRKDELLEIPDINQRIPAEPCNGMKDAYQAKWYTILNCHAIDRNASGYAQTEDTMHYPNYKARVIDKTFQPMTHTEAVEMVEMERHKISEH
;
A
#
# COMPACT_ATOMS: atom_id res chain seq x y z
N TRP A 1 -1.84 -32.39 14.23
CA TRP A 1 -2.06 -31.16 15.03
C TRP A 1 -0.78 -30.35 15.21
N ILE A 2 0.33 -30.92 15.70
CA ILE A 2 1.62 -30.21 15.88
C ILE A 2 2.11 -29.44 14.63
N PRO A 3 2.09 -30.00 13.41
CA PRO A 3 2.52 -29.25 12.22
C PRO A 3 1.66 -28.02 11.90
N MET A 4 0.38 -28.06 12.24
CA MET A 4 -0.51 -26.91 12.02
C MET A 4 -0.22 -25.78 13.01
N ILE A 5 0.08 -26.13 14.26
CA ILE A 5 0.49 -25.15 15.28
C ILE A 5 1.77 -24.45 14.84
N HIS A 6 2.79 -25.21 14.38
CA HIS A 6 4.03 -24.62 13.88
C HIS A 6 3.79 -23.67 12.69
N ASN A 7 2.90 -24.04 11.76
CA ASN A 7 2.56 -23.17 10.63
C ASN A 7 1.86 -21.88 11.09
N TRP A 8 0.91 -21.95 12.03
CA TRP A 8 0.24 -20.76 12.54
C TRP A 8 1.17 -19.86 13.34
N ASP A 9 2.06 -20.43 14.16
CA ASP A 9 3.08 -19.66 14.86
C ASP A 9 4.03 -18.96 13.87
N ALA A 10 4.44 -19.66 12.81
CA ALA A 10 5.24 -19.09 11.75
C ALA A 10 4.52 -17.94 11.02
N MET A 11 3.22 -18.09 10.70
CA MET A 11 2.40 -17.04 10.08
C MET A 11 2.35 -15.79 10.98
N ILE A 12 2.09 -15.95 12.29
CA ILE A 12 2.05 -14.83 13.24
C ILE A 12 3.41 -14.13 13.32
N ILE A 13 4.50 -14.89 13.29
CA ILE A 13 5.87 -14.34 13.31
C ILE A 13 6.18 -13.59 12.01
N ALA A 14 5.69 -14.06 10.86
CA ALA A 14 5.88 -13.41 9.57
C ALA A 14 5.04 -12.12 9.42
N ASP A 15 3.78 -12.13 9.87
CA ASP A 15 2.84 -11.01 9.66
C ASP A 15 3.17 -9.78 10.53
N LYS A 16 3.66 -9.99 11.76
CA LYS A 16 4.00 -8.89 12.69
C LYS A 16 5.06 -7.93 12.12
N PRO A 17 6.20 -8.38 11.59
CA PRO A 17 7.17 -7.55 10.88
C PRO A 17 6.59 -6.85 9.65
N VAL A 18 5.75 -7.51 8.87
CA VAL A 18 5.12 -6.90 7.68
C VAL A 18 4.30 -5.68 8.09
N ILE A 19 3.47 -5.80 9.14
CA ILE A 19 2.72 -4.67 9.71
C ILE A 19 3.66 -3.59 10.25
N ALA A 20 4.73 -3.99 10.95
CA ALA A 20 5.69 -3.04 11.51
C ALA A 20 6.51 -2.30 10.43
N SER A 21 6.70 -2.90 9.26
CA SER A 21 7.50 -2.36 8.15
C SER A 21 6.93 -1.07 7.56
N ALA A 22 5.62 -0.85 7.66
CA ALA A 22 4.97 0.38 7.21
C ALA A 22 5.34 1.61 8.06
N ARG A 23 5.65 1.41 9.35
CA ARG A 23 5.87 2.50 10.32
C ARG A 23 7.13 3.33 10.04
N PRO A 24 8.30 2.76 9.71
CA PRO A 24 9.44 3.53 9.23
C PRO A 24 9.11 4.45 8.06
N HIS A 25 8.36 3.97 7.06
CA HIS A 25 7.97 4.76 5.90
C HIS A 25 7.03 5.92 6.28
N ALA A 26 6.06 5.67 7.18
CA ALA A 26 5.22 6.71 7.76
C ALA A 26 6.05 7.80 8.46
N ARG A 27 6.98 7.41 9.33
CA ARG A 27 7.84 8.37 10.05
C ARG A 27 8.71 9.20 9.12
N LEU A 28 9.27 8.57 8.08
CA LEU A 28 10.08 9.27 7.09
C LEU A 28 9.25 10.28 6.30
N ALA A 29 8.07 9.90 5.81
CA ALA A 29 7.19 10.80 5.08
C ALA A 29 6.80 12.01 5.92
N LYS A 30 6.42 11.79 7.19
CA LYS A 30 6.12 12.86 8.15
C LYS A 30 7.33 13.78 8.38
N PHE A 31 8.51 13.20 8.61
CA PHE A 31 9.73 13.97 8.83
C PHE A 31 10.06 14.88 7.63
N VAL A 32 9.96 14.34 6.41
CA VAL A 32 10.20 15.11 5.17
C VAL A 32 9.18 16.24 5.02
N ALA A 33 7.90 15.99 5.31
CA ALA A 33 6.85 17.01 5.23
C ALA A 33 7.10 18.18 6.20
N GLU A 34 7.47 17.87 7.44
CA GLU A 34 7.64 18.86 8.52
C GLU A 34 8.95 19.64 8.40
N ASN A 35 10.05 18.99 7.97
CA ASN A 35 11.40 19.54 8.12
C ASN A 35 12.09 19.89 6.80
N ILE A 36 11.68 19.31 5.66
CA ILE A 36 12.42 19.42 4.39
C ILE A 36 11.58 20.10 3.31
N GLN A 37 10.32 19.68 3.15
CA GLN A 37 9.48 20.18 2.09
C GLN A 37 9.10 21.65 2.32
N THR A 38 9.02 22.42 1.25
CA THR A 38 8.61 23.83 1.26
C THR A 38 7.27 24.04 0.56
N ASP A 39 6.96 23.24 -0.48
CA ASP A 39 5.68 23.30 -1.19
C ASP A 39 4.52 22.82 -0.30
N PRO A 40 3.52 23.67 0.00
CA PRO A 40 2.38 23.29 0.82
C PRO A 40 1.59 22.11 0.25
N LYS A 41 1.41 22.05 -1.08
CA LYS A 41 0.65 20.95 -1.70
C LYS A 41 1.35 19.62 -1.45
N ARG A 42 2.66 19.56 -1.70
CA ARG A 42 3.45 18.36 -1.44
C ARG A 42 3.56 17.99 0.03
N LYS A 43 3.46 18.95 0.96
CA LYS A 43 3.37 18.63 2.40
C LYS A 43 2.11 17.86 2.72
N ASP A 44 0.97 18.30 2.20
CA ASP A 44 -0.31 17.65 2.47
C ASP A 44 -0.31 16.21 1.93
N GLU A 45 0.21 16.00 0.72
CA GLU A 45 0.40 14.66 0.15
C GLU A 45 1.33 13.77 1.01
N LEU A 46 2.44 14.32 1.51
CA LEU A 46 3.37 13.58 2.36
C LEU A 46 2.78 13.26 3.74
N LEU A 47 1.87 14.09 4.25
CA LEU A 47 1.17 13.85 5.52
C LEU A 47 0.02 12.84 5.39
N GLU A 48 -0.45 12.57 4.18
CA GLU A 48 -1.40 11.48 3.90
C GLU A 48 -0.75 10.09 4.01
N ILE A 49 0.52 9.96 3.60
CA ILE A 49 1.25 8.67 3.66
C ILE A 49 1.31 8.09 5.09
N PRO A 50 1.64 8.87 6.14
CA PRO A 50 1.59 8.39 7.52
C PRO A 50 0.23 7.86 7.95
N ASP A 51 -0.87 8.49 7.53
CA ASP A 51 -2.22 8.01 7.86
C ASP A 51 -2.49 6.64 7.24
N ILE A 52 -2.16 6.49 5.95
CA ILE A 52 -2.31 5.22 5.22
C ILE A 52 -1.44 4.14 5.86
N ASN A 53 -0.14 4.41 6.03
CA ASN A 53 0.84 3.43 6.53
C ASN A 53 0.68 3.10 8.01
N GLN A 54 -0.09 3.87 8.77
CA GLN A 54 -0.45 3.52 10.14
C GLN A 54 -1.52 2.41 10.18
N ARG A 55 -2.42 2.40 9.19
CA ARG A 55 -3.52 1.44 9.07
C ARG A 55 -3.17 0.25 8.19
N ILE A 56 -2.48 0.47 7.08
CA ILE A 56 -2.18 -0.53 6.06
C ILE A 56 -0.76 -1.08 6.23
N PRO A 57 -0.53 -2.41 6.17
CA PRO A 57 -1.47 -3.47 5.80
C PRO A 57 -2.19 -4.16 6.97
N ALA A 58 -2.28 -3.53 8.15
CA ALA A 58 -2.88 -4.15 9.34
C ALA A 58 -4.42 -4.22 9.30
N GLU A 59 -5.05 -3.22 8.69
CA GLU A 59 -6.50 -3.07 8.59
C GLU A 59 -7.00 -3.33 7.14
N PRO A 60 -8.28 -3.67 6.96
CA PRO A 60 -8.88 -3.72 5.63
C PRO A 60 -8.73 -2.38 4.90
N CYS A 61 -8.44 -2.45 3.59
CA CYS A 61 -8.33 -1.27 2.75
C CYS A 61 -9.68 -0.57 2.64
N ASN A 62 -9.73 0.71 3.04
CA ASN A 62 -10.92 1.52 2.88
C ASN A 62 -10.87 2.34 1.59
N GLY A 63 -9.78 2.23 0.81
CA GLY A 63 -9.62 3.00 -0.40
C GLY A 63 -8.65 2.57 -1.48
N MET A 64 -8.65 3.34 -2.57
CA MET A 64 -7.75 3.08 -3.70
C MET A 64 -6.29 3.29 -3.29
N LYS A 65 -5.97 4.40 -2.60
CA LYS A 65 -4.62 4.64 -2.06
C LYS A 65 -4.20 3.56 -1.06
N ASP A 66 -5.09 3.18 -0.15
CA ASP A 66 -4.88 2.05 0.76
C ASP A 66 -4.59 0.75 -0.02
N ALA A 67 -5.37 0.45 -1.06
CA ALA A 67 -5.24 -0.77 -1.85
C ALA A 67 -3.93 -0.83 -2.64
N TYR A 68 -3.50 0.28 -3.26
CA TYR A 68 -2.20 0.35 -3.94
C TYR A 68 -1.04 0.22 -2.96
N GLN A 69 -1.13 0.87 -1.79
CA GLN A 69 -0.09 0.78 -0.77
C GLN A 69 -0.02 -0.64 -0.16
N ALA A 70 -1.16 -1.26 0.10
CA ALA A 70 -1.25 -2.64 0.57
C ALA A 70 -0.62 -3.60 -0.44
N LYS A 71 -1.03 -3.48 -1.72
CA LYS A 71 -0.48 -4.25 -2.84
C LYS A 71 1.04 -4.11 -2.91
N TRP A 72 1.56 -2.89 -2.82
CA TRP A 72 3.00 -2.64 -2.87
C TRP A 72 3.75 -3.37 -1.75
N TYR A 73 3.25 -3.32 -0.51
CA TYR A 73 3.84 -4.07 0.59
C TYR A 73 3.77 -5.59 0.36
N THR A 74 2.63 -6.11 -0.10
CA THR A 74 2.49 -7.54 -0.39
C THR A 74 3.50 -7.99 -1.43
N ILE A 75 3.68 -7.23 -2.50
CA ILE A 75 4.58 -7.62 -3.59
C ILE A 75 6.04 -7.55 -3.16
N LEU A 76 6.45 -6.51 -2.44
CA LEU A 76 7.81 -6.46 -1.87
C LEU A 76 8.10 -7.67 -0.99
N ASN A 77 7.14 -8.09 -0.16
CA ASN A 77 7.34 -9.26 0.69
C ASN A 77 7.39 -10.56 -0.10
N CYS A 78 6.41 -10.81 -0.97
CA CYS A 78 6.29 -12.07 -1.71
C CYS A 78 7.33 -12.25 -2.83
N HIS A 79 7.83 -11.16 -3.41
CA HIS A 79 8.72 -11.21 -4.58
C HIS A 79 10.18 -10.83 -4.30
N ALA A 80 10.48 -10.13 -3.20
CA ALA A 80 11.84 -9.65 -2.93
C ALA A 80 12.35 -9.98 -1.52
N ILE A 81 11.56 -9.74 -0.48
CA ILE A 81 12.05 -9.80 0.91
C ILE A 81 12.02 -11.22 1.48
N ASP A 82 10.87 -11.90 1.43
CA ASP A 82 10.73 -13.26 1.98
C ASP A 82 11.47 -14.27 1.10
N ARG A 83 11.26 -14.14 -0.22
CA ARG A 83 11.95 -14.93 -1.23
C ARG A 83 11.96 -14.19 -2.55
N ASN A 84 13.09 -14.26 -3.26
CA ASN A 84 13.17 -13.76 -4.62
C ASN A 84 12.23 -14.57 -5.55
N ALA A 85 11.28 -13.88 -6.16
CA ALA A 85 10.38 -14.43 -7.18
C ALA A 85 10.19 -13.42 -8.31
N SER A 86 10.41 -13.87 -9.55
CA SER A 86 10.18 -13.03 -10.73
C SER A 86 8.69 -12.88 -11.03
N GLY A 87 8.33 -11.81 -11.73
CA GLY A 87 6.99 -11.57 -12.24
C GLY A 87 6.16 -10.61 -11.38
N TYR A 88 4.96 -10.32 -11.88
CA TYR A 88 4.02 -9.38 -11.28
C TYR A 88 2.59 -9.87 -11.51
N ALA A 89 2.37 -11.16 -11.28
CA ALA A 89 1.14 -11.85 -11.65
C ALA A 89 -0.03 -11.44 -10.74
N GLN A 90 -1.07 -10.86 -11.32
CA GLN A 90 -2.30 -10.46 -10.64
C GLN A 90 -3.42 -10.17 -11.64
N THR A 91 -4.67 -10.19 -11.17
CA THR A 91 -5.85 -9.71 -11.91
C THR A 91 -6.20 -8.31 -11.40
N GLU A 92 -5.35 -7.35 -11.73
CA GLU A 92 -5.36 -6.00 -11.15
C GLU A 92 -6.70 -5.29 -11.33
N ASP A 93 -7.29 -5.42 -12.52
CA ASP A 93 -8.59 -4.87 -12.86
C ASP A 93 -9.69 -5.36 -11.91
N THR A 94 -9.75 -6.67 -11.69
CA THR A 94 -10.76 -7.34 -10.86
C THR A 94 -10.52 -7.04 -9.38
N MET A 95 -9.25 -7.04 -8.96
CA MET A 95 -8.86 -6.79 -7.57
C MET A 95 -9.16 -5.35 -7.13
N HIS A 96 -8.88 -4.36 -7.99
CA HIS A 96 -9.11 -2.95 -7.67
C HIS A 96 -10.52 -2.47 -8.04
N TYR A 97 -11.30 -3.22 -8.83
CA TYR A 97 -12.64 -2.81 -9.26
C TYR A 97 -13.58 -2.39 -8.12
N PRO A 98 -13.66 -3.08 -6.97
CA PRO A 98 -14.53 -2.65 -5.87
C PRO A 98 -14.19 -1.23 -5.36
N ASN A 99 -12.90 -0.94 -5.23
CA ASN A 99 -12.41 0.38 -4.83
C ASN A 99 -12.63 1.42 -5.92
N TYR A 100 -12.35 1.07 -7.18
CA TYR A 100 -12.57 1.94 -8.33
C TYR A 100 -14.04 2.33 -8.48
N LYS A 101 -14.95 1.35 -8.40
CA LYS A 101 -16.40 1.57 -8.49
C LYS A 101 -16.88 2.50 -7.39
N ALA A 102 -16.51 2.24 -6.13
CA ALA A 102 -16.95 3.07 -5.00
C ALA A 102 -16.49 4.55 -5.12
N ARG A 103 -15.36 4.81 -5.76
CA ARG A 103 -14.68 6.13 -5.73
C ARG A 103 -14.85 6.96 -6.98
N VAL A 104 -14.75 6.31 -8.14
CA VAL A 104 -14.80 6.96 -9.44
C VAL A 104 -16.23 6.95 -9.98
N ILE A 105 -16.93 5.83 -9.82
CA ILE A 105 -18.30 5.65 -10.35
C ILE A 105 -19.34 6.14 -9.35
N ASP A 106 -19.40 5.51 -8.18
CA ASP A 106 -20.45 5.76 -7.18
C ASP A 106 -20.15 6.97 -6.29
N LYS A 107 -18.86 7.34 -6.15
CA LYS A 107 -18.37 8.46 -5.33
C LYS A 107 -18.86 8.45 -3.88
N THR A 108 -19.01 7.27 -3.28
CA THR A 108 -19.60 7.11 -1.93
C THR A 108 -18.62 7.43 -0.79
N PHE A 109 -17.31 7.27 -1.01
CA PHE A 109 -16.28 7.52 -0.01
C PHE A 109 -14.95 7.88 -0.68
N GLN A 110 -14.29 8.95 -0.23
CA GLN A 110 -13.03 9.49 -0.82
C GLN A 110 -13.10 9.55 -2.36
N PRO A 111 -13.96 10.42 -2.90
CA PRO A 111 -14.24 10.49 -4.33
C PRO A 111 -12.99 10.86 -5.10
N MET A 112 -12.83 10.26 -6.27
CA MET A 112 -11.73 10.56 -7.18
C MET A 112 -12.23 10.61 -8.61
N THR A 113 -11.52 11.36 -9.44
CA THR A 113 -11.69 11.38 -10.89
C THR A 113 -11.04 10.17 -11.52
N HIS A 114 -11.46 9.84 -12.74
CA HIS A 114 -10.80 8.79 -13.51
C HIS A 114 -9.31 9.10 -13.75
N THR A 115 -8.97 10.36 -14.00
CA THR A 115 -7.58 10.79 -14.21
C THR A 115 -6.72 10.58 -12.96
N GLU A 116 -7.23 10.87 -11.76
CA GLU A 116 -6.53 10.55 -10.51
C GLU A 116 -6.33 9.04 -10.33
N ALA A 117 -7.29 8.22 -10.80
CA ALA A 117 -7.13 6.76 -10.77
C ALA A 117 -6.05 6.28 -11.76
N VAL A 118 -5.95 6.93 -12.93
CA VAL A 118 -4.88 6.67 -13.90
C VAL A 118 -3.52 7.08 -13.32
N GLU A 119 -3.42 8.23 -12.65
CA GLU A 119 -2.20 8.69 -12.00
C GLU A 119 -1.68 7.68 -10.96
N MET A 120 -2.58 7.02 -10.21
CA MET A 120 -2.20 5.94 -9.28
C MET A 120 -1.53 4.76 -10.00
N VAL A 121 -2.05 4.36 -11.17
CA VAL A 121 -1.46 3.30 -12.00
C VAL A 121 -0.12 3.75 -12.56
N GLU A 122 0.01 4.99 -13.01
CA GLU A 122 1.27 5.54 -13.51
C GLU A 122 2.35 5.52 -12.42
N MET A 123 2.01 5.96 -11.20
CA MET A 123 2.92 5.89 -10.05
C MET A 123 3.36 4.47 -9.75
N GLU A 124 2.44 3.49 -9.76
CA GLU A 124 2.80 2.09 -9.57
C GLU A 124 3.79 1.61 -10.64
N ARG A 125 3.52 1.90 -11.91
CA ARG A 125 4.41 1.51 -13.01
C ARG A 125 5.81 2.09 -12.84
N HIS A 126 5.92 3.32 -12.36
CA HIS A 126 7.20 3.92 -11.99
C HIS A 126 7.85 3.19 -10.82
N LYS A 127 7.11 2.86 -9.76
CA LYS A 127 7.65 2.07 -8.63
C LYS A 127 8.19 0.71 -9.05
N ILE A 128 7.52 0.04 -9.98
CA ILE A 128 7.97 -1.25 -10.54
C ILE A 128 9.20 -1.07 -11.44
N SER A 129 9.29 0.03 -12.16
CA SER A 129 10.47 0.34 -13.00
C SER A 129 11.73 0.63 -12.16
N GLU A 130 11.55 1.02 -10.89
CA GLU A 130 12.61 1.24 -9.90
C GLU A 130 12.91 0.01 -9.01
N HIS A 131 12.24 -1.13 -9.24
CA HIS A 131 12.33 -2.31 -8.38
C HIS A 131 13.67 -3.05 -8.51
#